data_AF-Q9LR85-F1
#
_entry.id   AF-Q9LR85-F1
#
_cell.length_a   1.000
_cell.length_b   1.000
_cell.length_c   1.000
_cell.angle_alpha   90.00
_cell.angle_beta   90.00
_cell.angle_gamma   90.00
#
_symmetry.space_group_name_H-M   'P 1'
#
loop_
_entity.id
_entity.type
_entity.pdbx_description
1 polymer ?
#
loop_
_entity_poly.entity_id
_entity_poly.type
_entity_poly.pdbx_seq_one_letter_code
_entity_poly.pdbx_strand_id
1 'polypeptide(L)'
;MLTRALRILKPRLFLGSLLQRRSVCFSAPSPAFSTGAISRTTAEIDADEVTACLDPAESVTKIPVIMPGNLQPRVVVYDGVCHLCHGGVKWIIKADKYRKIKFCCLQSKAAEPYLEVSGVTREDVQKRFLFIEGLGFYHQASTAALRVVSYLPLPYSALNAFSIVPTPLRDSVYDYVAKNRYDWFGKAEDCLVLNDKELLERFIDRDELINRS
;
A
#
# COMPACT_ATOMS: atom_id res chain seq x y z
N MET A 1 45.13 17.60 -20.94
CA MET A 1 43.73 18.10 -21.04
C MET A 1 42.86 17.44 -19.95
N LEU A 2 43.31 17.36 -18.70
CA LEU A 2 43.29 18.36 -17.61
C LEU A 2 41.90 18.83 -17.16
N THR A 3 41.43 18.13 -16.13
CA THR A 3 40.41 18.40 -15.11
C THR A 3 40.39 19.82 -14.54
N ARG A 4 39.18 20.38 -14.31
CA ARG A 4 38.74 21.09 -13.08
C ARG A 4 37.49 21.94 -13.34
N ALA A 5 36.41 21.71 -12.56
CA ALA A 5 35.58 22.77 -11.96
C ALA A 5 34.43 22.17 -11.11
N LEU A 6 34.72 21.91 -9.82
CA LEU A 6 33.70 22.01 -8.77
C LEU A 6 33.38 23.49 -8.55
N ARG A 7 32.11 23.85 -8.34
CA ARG A 7 31.70 24.98 -7.49
C ARG A 7 30.16 25.11 -7.39
N ILE A 8 29.69 25.29 -6.13
CA ILE A 8 28.61 26.22 -5.71
C ILE A 8 27.17 25.75 -5.99
N LEU A 9 26.16 25.85 -5.12
CA LEU A 9 25.96 26.11 -3.67
C LEU A 9 24.41 26.11 -3.50
N LYS A 10 23.93 25.78 -2.29
CA LYS A 10 22.61 26.11 -1.68
C LYS A 10 21.36 25.28 -2.03
N PRO A 11 20.78 24.57 -1.04
CA PRO A 11 19.34 24.36 -0.93
C PRO A 11 18.65 25.59 -0.32
N ARG A 12 17.51 26.00 -0.89
CA ARG A 12 16.63 27.04 -0.33
C ARG A 12 15.71 26.42 0.73
N LEU A 13 15.81 26.89 1.97
CA LEU A 13 14.70 26.88 2.93
C LEU A 13 13.59 27.79 2.38
N PHE A 14 12.35 27.30 2.34
CA PHE A 14 11.17 28.14 2.25
C PHE A 14 10.33 27.98 3.52
N LEU A 15 10.14 29.14 4.13
CA LEU A 15 9.40 29.45 5.34
C LEU A 15 7.91 29.13 5.17
N GLY A 16 7.26 28.76 6.27
CA GLY A 16 5.92 28.21 6.29
C GLY A 16 4.78 29.12 5.82
N SER A 17 3.65 28.47 5.57
CA SER A 17 2.33 29.09 5.53
C SER A 17 1.33 28.17 6.24
N LEU A 18 0.81 28.70 7.34
CA LEU A 18 -0.54 28.62 7.89
C LEU A 18 -1.52 27.52 7.43
N LEU A 19 -2.14 26.91 8.44
CA LEU A 19 -3.58 26.64 8.57
C LEU A 19 -4.26 25.79 7.47
N GLN A 20 -4.64 24.55 7.81
CA GLN A 20 -6.05 24.17 8.01
C GLN A 20 -6.11 22.73 8.53
N ARG A 21 -6.53 22.56 9.78
CA ARG A 21 -6.97 21.27 10.35
C ARG A 21 -8.21 20.77 9.60
N ARG A 22 -8.23 19.49 9.24
CA ARG A 22 -9.47 18.68 9.19
C ARG A 22 -9.16 17.27 9.72
N SER A 23 -9.56 17.05 10.97
CA SER A 23 -9.70 15.72 11.57
C SER A 23 -11.16 15.31 11.39
N VAL A 24 -11.40 14.12 10.84
CA VAL A 24 -12.73 13.51 10.78
C VAL A 24 -12.70 12.35 11.79
N CYS A 25 -13.36 12.54 12.93
CA CYS A 25 -13.66 11.46 13.87
C CYS A 25 -14.99 10.83 13.45
N PHE A 26 -15.00 9.51 13.23
CA PHE A 26 -16.23 8.73 13.17
C PHE A 26 -16.51 8.14 14.56
N SER A 27 -17.65 8.50 15.11
CA SER A 27 -18.19 8.00 16.37
C SER A 27 -18.76 6.59 16.17
N ALA A 28 -18.27 5.60 16.92
CA ALA A 28 -18.95 4.31 17.09
C ALA A 28 -19.78 4.33 18.38
N PRO A 29 -21.00 3.76 18.41
CA PRO A 29 -21.82 3.70 19.61
C PRO A 29 -21.42 2.51 20.51
N SER A 30 -21.30 2.76 21.81
CA SER A 30 -21.10 1.75 22.86
C SER A 30 -22.41 1.03 23.20
N PRO A 31 -22.39 -0.27 23.57
CA PRO A 31 -23.54 -0.94 24.14
C PRO A 31 -23.63 -0.67 25.65
N ALA A 32 -24.84 -0.41 26.14
CA ALA A 32 -25.16 -0.30 27.55
C ALA A 32 -25.73 -1.64 28.05
N PHE A 33 -25.18 -2.18 29.14
CA PHE A 33 -25.87 -3.17 29.98
C PHE A 33 -25.49 -2.95 31.44
N SER A 34 -26.50 -2.59 32.24
CA SER A 34 -26.42 -2.34 33.68
C SER A 34 -26.92 -3.56 34.45
N THR A 35 -26.05 -4.04 35.34
CA THR A 35 -26.25 -4.60 36.68
C THR A 35 -27.68 -4.88 37.19
N GLY A 36 -27.88 -6.09 37.72
CA GLY A 36 -28.99 -6.46 38.60
C GLY A 36 -28.73 -7.81 39.29
N ALA A 37 -28.70 -7.78 40.62
CA ALA A 37 -28.28 -8.80 41.59
C ALA A 37 -29.00 -10.17 41.54
N ILE A 38 -28.39 -11.19 42.16
CA ILE A 38 -28.98 -12.03 43.24
C ILE A 38 -27.89 -12.89 43.90
N SER A 39 -27.78 -12.77 45.23
CA SER A 39 -26.96 -13.57 46.16
C SER A 39 -27.51 -14.97 46.42
N ARG A 40 -26.63 -15.95 46.70
CA ARG A 40 -26.62 -16.73 47.97
C ARG A 40 -25.53 -17.82 48.05
N THR A 41 -24.77 -17.80 49.17
CA THR A 41 -24.26 -18.91 50.04
C THR A 41 -23.54 -20.13 49.43
N THR A 42 -22.53 -20.81 49.99
CA THR A 42 -21.51 -20.75 51.08
C THR A 42 -20.82 -22.15 51.05
N ALA A 43 -19.67 -22.32 51.75
CA ALA A 43 -18.90 -23.56 52.01
C ALA A 43 -17.77 -23.84 51.00
N GLU A 44 -16.50 -23.47 51.29
CA GLU A 44 -15.50 -24.12 52.17
C GLU A 44 -15.03 -25.50 51.66
N ILE A 45 -13.72 -25.63 51.38
CA ILE A 45 -12.76 -26.60 51.98
C ILE A 45 -11.46 -26.64 51.13
N ASP A 46 -10.37 -26.72 51.88
CA ASP A 46 -8.92 -26.68 51.63
C ASP A 46 -8.35 -27.91 50.87
N ALA A 47 -7.09 -27.78 50.39
CA ALA A 47 -6.02 -28.78 50.30
C ALA A 47 -5.19 -28.74 48.99
N ASP A 48 -3.88 -28.56 49.18
CA ASP A 48 -2.76 -28.74 48.24
C ASP A 48 -2.80 -30.06 47.45
N GLU A 49 -2.54 -30.02 46.12
CA GLU A 49 -1.81 -31.12 45.44
C GLU A 49 -1.11 -30.69 44.12
N VAL A 50 0.19 -30.92 44.16
CA VAL A 50 1.27 -31.12 43.18
C VAL A 50 0.89 -31.53 41.73
N THR A 51 1.66 -31.01 40.77
CA THR A 51 2.35 -31.74 39.66
C THR A 51 2.07 -31.22 38.24
N ALA A 52 3.20 -31.02 37.55
CA ALA A 52 3.41 -30.51 36.20
C ALA A 52 2.84 -31.39 35.06
N CYS A 53 2.59 -30.77 33.89
CA CYS A 53 2.77 -31.31 32.53
C CYS A 53 2.78 -30.12 31.54
N LEU A 54 3.94 -29.76 30.97
CA LEU A 54 4.40 -30.08 29.60
C LEU A 54 3.80 -29.18 28.49
N ASP A 55 4.65 -28.32 27.93
CA ASP A 55 4.43 -27.58 26.66
C ASP A 55 4.32 -28.55 25.45
N PRO A 56 3.69 -28.11 24.36
CA PRO A 56 4.24 -28.41 23.04
C PRO A 56 4.46 -27.15 22.20
N ALA A 57 5.62 -27.15 21.55
CA ALA A 57 6.08 -26.15 20.59
C ALA A 57 5.09 -25.89 19.45
N GLU A 58 4.78 -24.60 19.22
CA GLU A 58 4.49 -24.10 17.87
C GLU A 58 5.53 -23.04 17.50
N SER A 59 6.34 -23.42 16.53
CA SER A 59 7.31 -22.59 15.84
C SER A 59 6.59 -21.49 15.07
N VAL A 60 6.36 -20.34 15.69
CA VAL A 60 5.94 -19.13 14.99
C VAL A 60 7.16 -18.53 14.32
N THR A 61 7.30 -18.78 13.01
CA THR A 61 8.26 -18.15 12.12
C THR A 61 8.15 -16.63 12.29
N LYS A 62 9.16 -16.00 12.88
CA LYS A 62 9.26 -14.55 13.02
C LYS A 62 9.31 -13.91 11.63
N ILE A 63 8.15 -13.55 11.09
CA ILE A 63 8.06 -12.63 9.97
C ILE A 63 8.41 -11.25 10.55
N PRO A 64 9.42 -10.54 10.01
CA PRO A 64 9.69 -9.18 10.43
C PRO A 64 8.49 -8.32 10.01
N VAL A 65 7.60 -8.05 10.97
CA VAL A 65 6.58 -7.02 10.82
C VAL A 65 7.32 -5.72 10.60
N ILE A 66 7.24 -5.18 9.38
CA ILE A 66 7.81 -3.89 9.04
C ILE A 66 7.05 -2.87 9.87
N MET A 67 7.69 -2.38 10.93
CA MET A 67 7.16 -1.29 11.75
C MET A 67 6.83 -0.10 10.83
N PRO A 68 5.69 0.58 11.03
CA PRO A 68 5.18 1.64 10.15
C PRO A 68 6.06 2.92 10.10
N GLY A 69 7.27 2.90 10.66
CA GLY A 69 8.21 4.01 10.69
C GLY A 69 9.19 4.10 9.50
N ASN A 70 9.23 3.11 8.59
CA ASN A 70 10.26 3.07 7.53
C ASN A 70 9.70 2.79 6.11
N LEU A 71 8.44 3.17 5.87
CA LEU A 71 7.77 3.00 4.58
C LEU A 71 8.51 3.75 3.47
N GLN A 72 8.83 3.05 2.39
CA GLN A 72 9.45 3.66 1.22
C GLN A 72 8.46 4.63 0.52
N PRO A 73 8.89 5.83 0.12
CA PRO A 73 8.04 6.74 -0.66
C PRO A 73 7.92 6.26 -2.12
N ARG A 74 6.90 6.77 -2.83
CA ARG A 74 6.62 6.50 -4.25
C ARG A 74 6.40 5.02 -4.55
N VAL A 75 5.51 4.41 -3.79
CA VAL A 75 5.11 3.00 -3.95
C VAL A 75 3.73 2.93 -4.60
N VAL A 76 3.62 2.11 -5.64
CA VAL A 76 2.34 1.75 -6.29
C VAL A 76 1.92 0.37 -5.78
N VAL A 77 0.82 0.31 -5.03
CA VAL A 77 0.19 -0.93 -4.59
C VAL A 77 -0.93 -1.28 -5.57
N TYR A 78 -0.88 -2.45 -6.19
CA TYR A 78 -1.84 -2.87 -7.20
C TYR A 78 -2.17 -4.36 -7.11
N ASP A 79 -3.23 -4.77 -7.81
CA ASP A 79 -3.64 -6.18 -7.90
C ASP A 79 -2.71 -7.01 -8.81
N GLY A 80 -1.88 -7.87 -8.21
CA GLY A 80 -0.87 -8.67 -8.90
C GLY A 80 -1.42 -9.77 -9.83
N VAL A 81 -2.70 -10.14 -9.70
CA VAL A 81 -3.34 -11.17 -10.54
C VAL A 81 -4.10 -10.59 -11.74
N CYS A 82 -4.21 -9.26 -11.83
CA CYS A 82 -4.89 -8.60 -12.94
C CYS A 82 -3.93 -8.34 -14.11
N HIS A 83 -4.21 -8.92 -15.28
CA HIS A 83 -3.39 -8.74 -16.49
C HIS A 83 -3.29 -7.28 -16.94
N LEU A 84 -4.40 -6.53 -16.86
CA LEU A 84 -4.41 -5.09 -17.19
C LEU A 84 -3.47 -4.31 -16.27
N CYS A 85 -3.57 -4.52 -14.96
CA CYS A 85 -2.74 -3.82 -13.99
C CYS A 85 -1.27 -4.19 -14.14
N HIS A 86 -0.97 -5.48 -14.32
CA HIS A 86 0.38 -5.96 -14.56
C HIS A 86 0.97 -5.39 -15.87
N GLY A 87 0.18 -5.32 -16.94
CA GLY A 87 0.56 -4.66 -18.20
C GLY A 87 0.88 -3.16 -18.01
N GLY A 88 0.07 -2.45 -17.22
CA GLY A 88 0.34 -1.07 -16.82
C GLY A 88 1.65 -0.92 -16.05
N VAL A 89 1.90 -1.80 -15.08
CA VAL A 89 3.15 -1.80 -14.29
C VAL A 89 4.37 -2.07 -15.17
N LYS A 90 4.30 -3.05 -16.08
CA LYS A 90 5.33 -3.30 -17.11
C LYS A 90 5.65 -2.05 -17.91
N TRP A 91 4.60 -1.35 -18.37
CA TRP A 91 4.77 -0.11 -19.12
C TRP A 91 5.44 0.99 -18.28
N ILE A 92 5.00 1.18 -17.03
CA ILE A 92 5.61 2.18 -16.13
C ILE A 92 7.07 1.85 -15.85
N ILE A 93 7.43 0.58 -15.59
CA ILE A 93 8.81 0.16 -15.34
C ILE A 93 9.70 0.47 -16.54
N LYS A 94 9.21 0.23 -17.76
CA LYS A 94 9.91 0.57 -19.02
C LYS A 94 10.07 2.07 -19.22
N ALA A 95 9.06 2.86 -18.83
CA ALA A 95 9.09 4.32 -18.97
C ALA A 95 9.93 5.02 -17.89
N ASP A 96 9.97 4.48 -16.67
CA ASP A 96 10.69 5.04 -15.52
C ASP A 96 12.19 4.76 -15.59
N LYS A 97 12.88 5.54 -16.44
CA LYS A 97 14.34 5.47 -16.64
C LYS A 97 15.13 5.70 -15.35
N TYR A 98 14.59 6.48 -14.42
CA TYR A 98 15.28 6.90 -13.19
C TYR A 98 14.97 6.02 -11.98
N ARG A 99 14.20 4.94 -12.16
CA ARG A 99 13.81 4.00 -11.09
C ARG A 99 13.18 4.68 -9.86
N LYS A 100 12.43 5.77 -10.08
CA LYS A 100 11.83 6.59 -9.01
C LYS A 100 10.64 5.93 -8.33
N ILE A 101 9.94 5.06 -9.07
CA ILE A 101 8.70 4.40 -8.63
C ILE A 101 9.01 2.95 -8.26
N LYS A 102 8.49 2.54 -7.11
CA LYS A 102 8.52 1.17 -6.62
C LYS A 102 7.11 0.58 -6.66
N PHE A 103 7.01 -0.74 -6.68
CA PHE A 103 5.74 -1.45 -6.76
C PHE A 103 5.60 -2.41 -5.58
N CYS A 104 4.36 -2.75 -5.25
CA CYS A 104 4.02 -3.75 -4.26
C CYS A 104 2.75 -4.49 -4.72
N CYS A 105 2.75 -5.82 -4.63
CA CYS A 105 1.54 -6.60 -4.88
C CYS A 105 0.61 -6.51 -3.69
N LEU A 106 -0.68 -6.29 -3.95
CA LEU A 106 -1.71 -6.25 -2.91
C LEU A 106 -1.82 -7.57 -2.11
N GLN A 107 -1.42 -8.68 -2.72
CA GLN A 107 -1.41 -10.01 -2.12
C GLN A 107 -0.26 -10.25 -1.12
N SER A 108 0.75 -9.38 -1.11
CA SER A 108 1.90 -9.46 -0.21
C SER A 108 1.59 -8.86 1.16
N LYS A 109 2.21 -9.39 2.21
CA LYS A 109 2.18 -8.82 3.57
C LYS A 109 2.85 -7.44 3.62
N ALA A 110 3.81 -7.16 2.73
CA ALA A 110 4.44 -5.85 2.64
C ALA A 110 3.45 -4.72 2.28
N ALA A 111 2.28 -5.04 1.69
CA ALA A 111 1.24 -4.06 1.40
C ALA A 111 0.48 -3.59 2.66
N GLU A 112 0.42 -4.41 3.71
CA GLU A 112 -0.33 -4.14 4.96
C GLU A 112 -0.01 -2.78 5.58
N PRO A 113 1.26 -2.41 5.85
CA PRO A 113 1.56 -1.12 6.45
C PRO A 113 1.23 0.07 5.51
N TYR A 114 1.18 -0.12 4.19
CA TYR A 114 0.72 0.94 3.28
C TYR A 114 -0.80 1.14 3.35
N LEU A 115 -1.56 0.04 3.51
CA LEU A 115 -3.01 0.07 3.67
C LEU A 115 -3.40 0.69 5.01
N GLU A 116 -2.74 0.29 6.09
CA GLU A 116 -2.99 0.81 7.45
C GLU A 116 -2.77 2.33 7.51
N VAL A 117 -1.65 2.82 6.99
CA VAL A 117 -1.32 4.25 7.05
C VAL A 117 -2.18 5.08 6.09
N SER A 118 -2.65 4.50 4.98
CA SER A 118 -3.57 5.20 4.06
C SER A 118 -5.03 5.14 4.48
N GLY A 119 -5.41 4.21 5.37
CA GLY A 119 -6.81 3.97 5.77
C GLY A 119 -7.67 3.36 4.66
N VAL A 120 -7.06 2.75 3.64
CA VAL A 120 -7.74 2.14 2.47
C VAL A 120 -7.81 0.63 2.66
N THR A 121 -8.94 0.01 2.32
CA THR A 121 -9.08 -1.46 2.46
C THR A 121 -8.48 -2.20 1.26
N ARG A 122 -8.29 -3.52 1.40
CA ARG A 122 -7.82 -4.35 0.27
C ARG A 122 -8.81 -4.31 -0.90
N GLU A 123 -10.11 -4.30 -0.63
CA GLU A 123 -11.16 -4.28 -1.65
C GLU A 123 -11.14 -2.99 -2.46
N ASP A 124 -10.82 -1.88 -1.81
CA ASP A 124 -10.63 -0.59 -2.48
C ASP A 124 -9.41 -0.62 -3.41
N VAL A 125 -8.27 -1.13 -2.92
CA VAL A 125 -7.04 -1.24 -3.74
C VAL A 125 -7.19 -2.24 -4.88
N GLN A 126 -7.97 -3.31 -4.66
CA GLN A 126 -8.36 -4.22 -5.73
C GLN A 126 -9.06 -3.44 -6.82
N LYS A 127 -10.10 -2.66 -6.53
CA LYS A 127 -10.86 -1.90 -7.55
C LYS A 127 -10.03 -0.78 -8.18
N ARG A 128 -9.26 -0.04 -7.36
CA ARG A 128 -8.50 1.15 -7.72
C ARG A 128 -7.12 1.06 -7.08
N PHE A 129 -6.08 0.90 -7.90
CA PHE A 129 -4.72 0.83 -7.35
C PHE A 129 -4.39 2.08 -6.52
N LEU A 130 -3.50 1.91 -5.54
CA LEU A 130 -3.10 2.94 -4.59
C LEU A 130 -1.69 3.42 -4.91
N PHE A 131 -1.50 4.73 -4.93
CA PHE A 131 -0.19 5.35 -5.05
C PHE A 131 0.14 6.16 -3.80
N ILE A 132 1.28 5.84 -3.19
CA ILE A 132 1.79 6.49 -1.97
C ILE A 132 2.99 7.34 -2.36
N GLU A 133 2.84 8.66 -2.37
CA GLU A 133 3.95 9.58 -2.66
C GLU A 133 4.90 9.70 -1.47
N GLY A 134 4.35 9.69 -0.27
CA GLY A 134 5.04 9.79 1.01
C GLY A 134 4.07 9.73 2.19
N LEU A 135 4.57 10.01 3.39
CA LEU A 135 3.75 10.02 4.60
C LEU A 135 2.60 11.05 4.47
N GLY A 136 1.36 10.59 4.55
CA GLY A 136 0.15 11.43 4.46
C GLY A 136 -0.34 11.75 3.04
N PHE A 137 0.39 11.35 1.99
CA PHE A 137 0.03 11.65 0.59
C PHE A 137 -0.30 10.36 -0.17
N TYR A 138 -1.60 10.11 -0.27
CA TYR A 138 -2.17 8.92 -0.93
C TYR A 138 -3.12 9.32 -2.04
N HIS A 139 -3.05 8.61 -3.16
CA HIS A 139 -3.91 8.82 -4.31
C HIS A 139 -4.45 7.49 -4.82
N GLN A 140 -5.70 7.48 -5.30
CA GLN A 140 -6.34 6.32 -5.92
C GLN A 140 -6.80 6.65 -7.35
N ALA A 141 -7.14 5.61 -8.11
CA ALA A 141 -7.80 5.70 -9.42
C ALA A 141 -7.06 6.57 -10.47
N SER A 142 -7.79 7.41 -11.21
CA SER A 142 -7.23 8.25 -12.27
C SER A 142 -6.19 9.24 -11.74
N THR A 143 -6.43 9.77 -10.53
CA THR A 143 -5.52 10.72 -9.89
C THR A 143 -4.19 10.05 -9.55
N ALA A 144 -4.21 8.81 -9.04
CA ALA A 144 -3.00 8.03 -8.83
C ALA A 144 -2.22 7.82 -10.13
N ALA A 145 -2.92 7.48 -11.22
CA ALA A 145 -2.28 7.28 -12.53
C ALA A 145 -1.59 8.55 -13.04
N LEU A 146 -2.27 9.70 -12.96
CA LEU A 146 -1.72 11.00 -13.37
C LEU A 146 -0.50 11.41 -12.53
N ARG A 147 -0.55 11.15 -11.21
CA ARG A 147 0.57 11.39 -10.32
C ARG A 147 1.76 10.49 -10.65
N VAL A 148 1.55 9.20 -10.89
CA VAL A 148 2.60 8.26 -11.30
C VAL A 148 3.26 8.73 -12.61
N VAL A 149 2.49 9.09 -13.65
CA VAL A 149 3.08 9.55 -14.92
C VAL A 149 3.82 10.89 -14.78
N SER A 150 3.45 11.73 -13.80
CA SER A 150 4.17 12.99 -13.54
C SER A 150 5.63 12.78 -13.13
N TYR A 151 5.95 11.63 -12.49
CA TYR A 151 7.32 11.28 -12.09
C TYR A 151 8.18 10.71 -13.22
N LEU A 152 7.55 10.29 -14.33
CA LEU A 152 8.23 9.75 -15.50
C LEU A 152 9.02 10.85 -16.25
N PRO A 153 10.04 10.50 -17.04
CA PRO A 153 10.71 11.47 -17.91
C PRO A 153 9.74 12.04 -18.96
N LEU A 154 10.05 13.23 -19.48
CA LEU A 154 9.42 13.73 -20.71
C LEU A 154 9.67 12.73 -21.86
N PRO A 155 8.68 12.47 -22.73
CA PRO A 155 7.41 13.18 -22.87
C PRO A 155 6.28 12.68 -21.97
N TYR A 156 6.44 11.57 -21.24
CA TYR A 156 5.36 10.96 -20.48
C TYR A 156 4.82 11.86 -19.36
N SER A 157 5.68 12.64 -18.71
CA SER A 157 5.24 13.62 -17.70
C SER A 157 4.28 14.67 -18.27
N ALA A 158 4.30 14.94 -19.59
CA ALA A 158 3.34 15.84 -20.22
C ALA A 158 1.90 15.30 -20.18
N LEU A 159 1.70 13.98 -20.02
CA LEU A 159 0.37 13.39 -19.80
C LEU A 159 -0.26 13.86 -18.49
N ASN A 160 0.53 14.40 -17.55
CA ASN A 160 -0.03 15.05 -16.37
C ASN A 160 -0.88 16.30 -16.73
N ALA A 161 -0.78 16.84 -17.95
CA ALA A 161 -1.67 17.89 -18.44
C ALA A 161 -3.14 17.44 -18.48
N PHE A 162 -3.42 16.13 -18.61
CA PHE A 162 -4.78 15.57 -18.50
C PHE A 162 -5.40 15.75 -17.11
N SER A 163 -4.64 16.24 -16.12
CA SER A 163 -5.18 16.71 -14.84
C SER A 163 -6.16 17.89 -14.99
N ILE A 164 -6.17 18.58 -16.14
CA ILE A 164 -7.17 19.61 -16.46
C ILE A 164 -8.58 19.04 -16.63
N VAL A 165 -8.69 17.75 -16.99
CA VAL A 165 -9.99 17.08 -17.13
C VAL A 165 -10.58 16.90 -15.73
N PRO A 166 -11.85 17.29 -15.49
CA PRO A 166 -12.47 17.20 -14.18
C PRO A 166 -12.53 15.76 -13.67
N THR A 167 -12.12 15.54 -12.41
CA THR A 167 -12.07 14.24 -11.73
C THR A 167 -13.28 13.33 -11.95
N PRO A 168 -14.56 13.77 -11.88
CA PRO A 168 -15.69 12.86 -12.08
C PRO A 168 -15.71 12.22 -13.46
N LEU A 169 -15.29 12.92 -14.52
CA LEU A 169 -15.23 12.34 -15.86
C LEU A 169 -14.11 11.30 -15.94
N ARG A 170 -12.93 11.63 -15.40
CA ARG A 170 -11.76 10.74 -15.36
C ARG A 170 -12.06 9.46 -14.60
N ASP A 171 -12.66 9.60 -13.42
CA ASP A 171 -12.97 8.48 -12.53
C ASP A 171 -14.13 7.65 -13.07
N SER A 172 -15.12 8.24 -13.76
CA SER A 172 -16.17 7.48 -14.45
C SER A 172 -15.60 6.55 -15.53
N VAL A 173 -14.66 7.06 -16.34
CA VAL A 173 -13.95 6.25 -17.34
C VAL A 173 -13.09 5.18 -16.67
N TYR A 174 -12.36 5.55 -15.61
CA TYR A 174 -11.54 4.61 -14.85
C TYR A 174 -12.39 3.47 -14.28
N ASP A 175 -13.50 3.79 -13.62
CA ASP A 175 -14.39 2.82 -13.01
C ASP A 175 -15.05 1.91 -14.04
N TYR A 176 -15.36 2.41 -15.24
CA TYR A 176 -15.83 1.58 -16.34
C TYR A 176 -14.77 0.56 -16.78
N VAL A 177 -13.52 0.99 -16.97
CA VAL A 177 -12.42 0.06 -17.30
C VAL A 177 -12.17 -0.92 -16.16
N ALA A 178 -12.19 -0.45 -14.91
CA ALA A 178 -11.94 -1.28 -13.72
C ALA A 178 -12.98 -2.39 -13.56
N LYS A 179 -14.25 -2.13 -13.91
CA LYS A 179 -15.32 -3.14 -13.89
C LYS A 179 -15.12 -4.21 -14.96
N ASN A 180 -14.70 -3.82 -16.16
CA ASN A 180 -14.56 -4.75 -17.30
C ASN A 180 -13.17 -5.39 -17.41
N ARG A 181 -12.19 -5.00 -16.57
CA ARG A 181 -10.78 -5.40 -16.74
C ARG A 181 -10.56 -6.92 -16.74
N TYR A 182 -11.30 -7.66 -15.93
CA TYR A 182 -11.15 -9.12 -15.84
C TYR A 182 -11.82 -9.81 -17.03
N ASP A 183 -12.91 -9.26 -17.54
CA ASP A 183 -13.60 -9.79 -18.71
C ASP A 183 -12.80 -9.55 -19.99
N TRP A 184 -12.11 -8.40 -20.09
CA TRP A 184 -11.33 -8.03 -21.28
C TRP A 184 -9.90 -8.58 -21.29
N PHE A 185 -9.23 -8.59 -20.15
CA PHE A 185 -7.80 -8.97 -20.07
C PHE A 185 -7.55 -10.29 -19.33
N GLY A 186 -8.57 -10.84 -18.66
CA GLY A 186 -8.44 -12.04 -17.85
C GLY A 186 -7.85 -11.80 -16.46
N LYS A 187 -7.94 -12.82 -15.62
CA LYS A 187 -7.34 -12.89 -14.29
C LYS A 187 -6.41 -14.11 -14.23
N ALA A 188 -5.24 -13.96 -13.63
CA ALA A 188 -4.33 -15.06 -13.38
C ALA A 188 -4.64 -15.72 -12.02
N GLU A 189 -4.26 -16.99 -11.86
CA GLU A 189 -4.36 -17.67 -10.56
C GLU A 189 -3.28 -17.16 -9.58
N ASP A 190 -2.07 -16.95 -10.11
CA ASP A 190 -0.92 -16.47 -9.35
C ASP A 190 -0.50 -15.05 -9.74
N CYS A 191 0.35 -14.43 -8.90
CA CYS A 191 0.89 -13.11 -9.14
C CYS A 191 1.75 -13.10 -10.42
N LEU A 192 1.34 -12.34 -11.43
CA LEU A 192 1.97 -12.31 -12.77
C LEU A 192 3.44 -11.87 -12.76
N VAL A 193 3.84 -11.12 -11.72
CA VAL A 193 5.22 -10.61 -11.56
C VAL A 193 6.24 -11.73 -11.34
N LEU A 194 5.84 -12.90 -10.84
CA LEU A 194 6.74 -14.03 -10.56
C LEU A 194 7.43 -14.55 -11.83
N ASN A 195 6.78 -14.37 -12.98
CA ASN A 195 7.30 -14.79 -14.29
C ASN A 195 8.42 -13.88 -14.82
N ASP A 196 8.48 -12.62 -14.38
CA ASP A 196 9.42 -11.62 -14.90
C ASP A 196 10.44 -11.19 -13.84
N LYS A 197 11.53 -11.95 -13.71
CA LYS A 197 12.57 -11.73 -12.69
C LYS A 197 13.19 -10.33 -12.74
N GLU A 198 13.31 -9.73 -13.91
CA GLU A 198 13.85 -8.36 -14.06
C GLU A 198 12.94 -7.31 -13.42
N LEU A 199 11.62 -7.53 -13.43
CA LEU A 199 10.68 -6.58 -12.84
C LEU A 199 10.71 -6.64 -11.32
N LEU A 200 11.00 -7.81 -10.72
CA LEU A 200 11.06 -8.00 -9.27
C LEU A 200 12.04 -7.04 -8.57
N GLU A 201 13.09 -6.54 -9.23
CA GLU A 201 13.98 -5.52 -8.66
C GLU A 201 13.28 -4.18 -8.33
N ARG A 202 12.11 -3.94 -8.94
CA ARG A 202 11.29 -2.76 -8.70
C ARG A 202 10.27 -2.97 -7.57
N PHE A 203 10.10 -4.20 -7.10
CA PHE A 203 9.12 -4.58 -6.10
C PHE A 203 9.75 -4.54 -4.71
N ILE A 204 9.05 -3.92 -3.75
CA ILE A 204 9.51 -3.85 -2.35
C ILE A 204 9.32 -5.19 -1.62
N ASP A 205 8.40 -6.00 -2.12
CA ASP A 205 7.97 -7.32 -1.64
C ASP A 205 8.68 -8.46 -2.39
N ARG A 206 9.77 -8.17 -3.10
CA ARG A 206 10.54 -9.14 -3.88
C ARG A 206 10.83 -10.42 -3.09
N ASP A 207 11.33 -10.29 -1.87
CA ASP A 207 11.75 -11.44 -1.07
C ASP A 207 10.54 -12.31 -0.67
N GLU A 208 9.39 -11.69 -0.40
CA GLU A 208 8.16 -12.41 -0.12
C GLU A 208 7.60 -13.10 -1.37
N LEU A 209 7.62 -12.42 -2.51
CA LEU A 209 7.14 -12.94 -3.78
C LEU A 209 7.96 -14.15 -4.25
N ILE A 210 9.29 -14.09 -4.13
CA ILE A 210 10.18 -15.21 -4.48
C ILE A 210 9.92 -16.43 -3.59
N ASN A 211 9.66 -16.22 -2.29
CA ASN A 211 9.38 -17.32 -1.36
C ASN A 211 8.00 -17.97 -1.57
N ARG A 212 7.11 -17.36 -2.37
CA ARG A 212 5.80 -17.93 -2.73
C ARG A 212 5.81 -18.72 -4.04
N SER A 213 6.88 -18.61 -4.84
CA SER A 213 7.05 -19.34 -6.12
C SER A 213 7.69 -20.70 -5.88
#